data_AF-E9SWC8-F1
#
_entry.id   AF-E9SWC8-F1
#
_cell.length_a   1.000
_cell.length_b   1.000
_cell.length_c   1.000
_cell.angle_alpha   90.00
_cell.angle_beta   90.00
_cell.angle_gamma   90.00
#
_symmetry.space_group_name_H-M   'P 1'
#
loop_
_entity.id
_entity.type
_entity.pdbx_description
1 polymer ?
#
loop_
_entity_poly.entity_id
_entity_poly.type
_entity_poly.pdbx_seq_one_letter_code
_entity_poly.pdbx_strand_id
1 'polypeptide(L)'
;MRTSQALATTTFSNDPFFQRFGTHLPRDLRAQAQGLSWTEFAQRFSPTGGPVRLGSWTSEHLGAGRHTFTATLGLGDRISSASATATGPIAALTSMLFDAGFQLEILSFHQQRTSEGTATFILAEHDGERRWAMSIAEDCNASARDAIIAAANLLHR
;
A
#
# COMPACT_ATOMS: atom_id res chain seq x y z
N MET A 1 47.01 2.18 19.98
CA MET A 1 46.46 1.25 18.99
C MET A 1 44.93 1.35 19.05
N ARG A 2 44.33 2.23 18.24
CA ARG A 2 42.87 2.42 18.18
C ARG A 2 42.34 1.55 17.04
N THR A 3 41.59 0.51 17.37
CA THR A 3 40.87 -0.33 16.42
C THR A 3 39.73 0.50 15.81
N SER A 4 39.88 0.91 14.56
CA SER A 4 38.80 1.49 13.77
C SER A 4 37.77 0.40 13.49
N GLN A 5 36.59 0.53 14.10
CA GLN A 5 35.45 -0.33 13.85
C GLN A 5 34.88 0.04 12.48
N ALA A 6 35.02 -0.85 11.51
CA ALA A 6 34.37 -0.71 10.21
C ALA A 6 32.85 -0.77 10.42
N LEU A 7 32.14 0.28 10.00
CA LEU A 7 30.68 0.24 9.89
C LEU A 7 30.31 -0.90 8.93
N ALA A 8 29.39 -1.77 9.35
CA ALA A 8 28.94 -2.91 8.57
C ALA A 8 28.27 -2.46 7.26
N THR A 9 29.03 -2.48 6.16
CA THR A 9 28.55 -2.11 4.81
C THR A 9 27.84 -3.26 4.09
N THR A 10 27.39 -4.31 4.79
CA THR A 10 27.07 -5.59 4.15
C THR A 10 25.58 -5.99 4.15
N THR A 11 24.65 -5.18 4.69
CA THR A 11 23.24 -5.62 4.81
C THR A 11 22.27 -4.92 3.84
N PHE A 12 22.64 -3.77 3.26
CA PHE A 12 21.76 -3.02 2.34
C PHE A 12 21.83 -3.47 0.89
N SER A 13 22.87 -4.22 0.51
CA SER A 13 23.05 -4.74 -0.85
C SER A 13 21.97 -5.76 -1.26
N ASN A 14 21.14 -6.25 -0.34
CA ASN A 14 20.07 -7.22 -0.61
C ASN A 14 18.65 -6.66 -0.39
N ASP A 15 18.49 -5.33 -0.28
CA ASP A 15 17.18 -4.67 -0.27
C ASP A 15 16.76 -4.38 -1.73
N PRO A 16 15.73 -5.05 -2.27
CA PRO A 16 15.33 -4.88 -3.67
C PRO A 16 14.85 -3.47 -4.00
N PHE A 17 14.28 -2.76 -3.03
CA PHE A 17 13.79 -1.40 -3.24
C PHE A 17 14.94 -0.39 -3.24
N PHE A 18 15.91 -0.58 -2.34
CA PHE A 18 17.14 0.23 -2.34
C PHE A 18 17.96 0.03 -3.62
N GLN A 19 18.12 -1.21 -4.08
CA GLN A 19 18.80 -1.49 -5.36
C GLN A 19 18.13 -0.78 -6.54
N ARG A 20 16.80 -0.67 -6.53
CA ARG A 20 16.04 -0.06 -7.63
C ARG A 20 15.99 1.46 -7.56
N PHE A 21 15.79 2.04 -6.38
CA PHE A 21 15.45 3.46 -6.21
C PHE A 21 16.41 4.25 -5.33
N GLY A 22 17.44 3.61 -4.75
CA GLY A 22 18.41 4.26 -3.86
C GLY A 22 17.86 4.73 -2.52
N THR A 23 16.62 4.35 -2.18
CA THR A 23 15.94 4.67 -0.93
C THR A 23 15.58 3.39 -0.19
N HIS A 24 15.56 3.41 1.13
CA HIS A 24 15.37 2.19 1.91
C HIS A 24 13.89 1.87 2.15
N LEU A 25 13.57 0.58 2.26
CA LEU A 25 12.28 0.15 2.77
C LEU A 25 12.04 0.65 4.21
N PRO A 26 10.76 0.77 4.63
CA PRO A 26 10.40 0.86 6.04
C PRO A 26 11.11 -0.23 6.84
N ARG A 27 11.63 0.12 8.02
CA ARG A 27 12.49 -0.76 8.82
C ARG A 27 11.86 -2.14 9.03
N ASP A 28 10.58 -2.17 9.39
CA ASP A 28 9.88 -3.39 9.80
C ASP A 28 9.49 -4.29 8.60
N LEU A 29 9.58 -3.76 7.37
CA LEU A 29 9.40 -4.52 6.13
C LEU A 29 10.71 -5.18 5.64
N ARG A 30 11.87 -4.63 6.01
CA ARG A 30 13.18 -5.06 5.46
C ARG A 30 13.45 -6.54 5.64
N ALA A 31 13.15 -7.10 6.81
CA ALA A 31 13.38 -8.52 7.08
C ALA A 31 12.55 -9.44 6.17
N GLN A 32 11.33 -9.04 5.80
CA GLN A 32 10.46 -9.82 4.91
C GLN A 32 10.86 -9.70 3.44
N ALA A 33 11.57 -8.63 3.08
CA ALA A 33 11.98 -8.31 1.72
C ALA A 33 13.43 -8.73 1.40
N GLN A 34 14.22 -9.06 2.42
CA GLN A 34 15.65 -9.33 2.28
C GLN A 34 15.91 -10.47 1.29
N GLY A 35 16.75 -10.20 0.29
CA GLY A 35 17.20 -11.19 -0.68
C GLY A 35 16.20 -11.51 -1.78
N LEU A 36 15.01 -10.90 -1.79
CA LEU A 36 14.08 -11.00 -2.91
C LEU A 36 14.64 -10.23 -4.12
N SER A 37 14.41 -10.76 -5.32
CA SER A 37 14.47 -9.95 -6.53
C SER A 37 13.37 -8.90 -6.54
N TRP A 38 13.51 -7.87 -7.40
CA TRP A 38 12.45 -6.88 -7.58
C TRP A 38 11.09 -7.52 -7.95
N THR A 39 11.10 -8.50 -8.85
CA THR A 39 9.89 -9.20 -9.30
C THR A 39 9.22 -9.95 -8.16
N GLU A 40 9.98 -10.72 -7.36
CA GLU A 40 9.43 -11.45 -6.20
C GLU A 40 8.90 -10.48 -5.13
N PHE A 41 9.62 -9.39 -4.89
CA PHE A 41 9.19 -8.33 -3.98
C PHE A 41 7.86 -7.71 -4.44
N ALA A 42 7.75 -7.31 -5.71
CA ALA A 42 6.54 -6.73 -6.26
C ALA A 42 5.36 -7.73 -6.23
N GLN A 43 5.59 -8.99 -6.60
CA GLN A 43 4.56 -10.05 -6.54
C GLN A 43 4.07 -10.29 -5.11
N ARG A 44 4.95 -10.22 -4.12
CA ARG A 44 4.63 -10.48 -2.71
C ARG A 44 3.85 -9.35 -2.07
N PHE A 45 4.25 -8.10 -2.31
CA PHE A 45 3.72 -6.93 -1.60
C PHE A 45 2.75 -6.08 -2.43
N SER A 46 2.72 -6.23 -3.75
CA SER A 46 1.82 -5.50 -4.66
C SER A 46 1.08 -6.46 -5.60
N PRO A 47 0.35 -7.49 -5.10
CA PRO A 47 -0.34 -8.41 -5.97
C PRO A 47 -1.40 -7.68 -6.81
N THR A 48 -1.46 -7.99 -8.09
CA THR A 48 -2.44 -7.44 -9.04
C THR A 48 -3.75 -8.24 -9.10
N GLY A 49 -3.80 -9.37 -8.39
CA GLY A 49 -4.98 -10.23 -8.27
C GLY A 49 -5.56 -10.23 -6.86
N GLY A 50 -6.80 -10.73 -6.75
CA GLY A 50 -7.54 -10.84 -5.50
C GLY A 50 -9.02 -10.52 -5.70
N PRO A 51 -9.84 -10.65 -4.63
CA PRO A 51 -11.27 -10.42 -4.71
C PRO A 51 -11.66 -8.96 -4.95
N VAL A 52 -10.79 -7.99 -4.63
CA VAL A 52 -11.09 -6.56 -4.73
C VAL A 52 -10.32 -5.91 -5.89
N ARG A 53 -11.04 -5.18 -6.74
CA ARG A 53 -10.50 -4.36 -7.83
C ARG A 53 -11.07 -2.96 -7.73
N LEU A 54 -10.21 -1.94 -7.85
CA LEU A 54 -10.62 -0.55 -7.89
C LEU A 54 -10.70 -0.06 -9.34
N GLY A 55 -11.87 0.42 -9.75
CA GLY A 55 -12.12 1.02 -11.04
C GLY A 55 -12.09 2.55 -10.97
N SER A 56 -13.11 3.19 -11.57
CA SER A 56 -13.25 4.65 -11.56
C SER A 56 -13.20 5.21 -10.14
N TRP A 57 -12.62 6.38 -9.98
CA TRP A 57 -12.62 7.12 -8.72
C TRP A 57 -12.81 8.60 -8.97
N THR A 58 -13.77 9.19 -8.28
CA THR A 58 -14.04 10.63 -8.33
C THR A 58 -14.18 11.19 -6.92
N SER A 59 -14.03 12.51 -6.80
CA SER A 59 -14.25 13.23 -5.56
C SER A 59 -14.95 14.56 -5.82
N GLU A 60 -15.97 14.86 -5.04
CA GLU A 60 -16.69 16.13 -5.04
C GLU A 60 -16.47 16.85 -3.71
N HIS A 61 -16.04 18.11 -3.75
CA HIS A 61 -15.80 18.90 -2.55
C HIS A 61 -17.11 19.43 -1.96
N LEU A 62 -17.34 19.19 -0.66
CA LEU A 62 -18.55 19.60 0.06
C LEU A 62 -18.36 20.82 0.96
N GLY A 63 -17.14 21.35 1.08
CA GLY A 63 -16.78 22.38 2.05
C GLY A 63 -16.23 21.81 3.36
N ALA A 64 -15.61 22.68 4.18
CA ALA A 64 -15.01 22.32 5.48
C ALA A 64 -14.05 21.12 5.43
N GLY A 65 -13.31 20.96 4.32
CA GLY A 65 -12.37 19.86 4.12
C GLY A 65 -13.01 18.49 3.88
N ARG A 66 -14.33 18.42 3.67
CA ARG A 66 -15.04 17.18 3.35
C ARG A 66 -15.21 17.00 1.85
N HIS A 67 -15.17 15.76 1.43
CA HIS A 67 -15.42 15.35 0.05
C HIS A 67 -16.32 14.11 0.03
N THR A 68 -17.24 14.04 -0.93
CA THR A 68 -17.87 12.78 -1.33
C THR A 68 -16.94 12.11 -2.33
N PHE A 69 -16.44 10.93 -1.98
CA PHE A 69 -15.70 10.08 -2.91
C PHE A 69 -16.64 9.02 -3.47
N THR A 70 -16.49 8.72 -4.76
CA THR A 70 -17.25 7.66 -5.42
C THR A 70 -16.30 6.77 -6.19
N ALA A 71 -16.46 5.45 -6.02
CA ALA A 71 -15.62 4.43 -6.61
C ALA A 71 -16.46 3.37 -7.32
N THR A 72 -15.93 2.80 -8.40
CA THR A 72 -16.40 1.50 -8.88
C THR A 72 -15.53 0.41 -8.27
N LEU A 73 -16.12 -0.56 -7.57
CA LEU A 73 -15.43 -1.70 -6.98
C LEU A 73 -15.84 -2.99 -7.69
N GLY A 74 -14.85 -3.75 -8.17
CA GLY A 74 -15.05 -5.15 -8.53
C GLY A 74 -14.84 -6.02 -7.29
N LEU A 75 -15.84 -6.79 -6.89
CA LEU A 75 -15.86 -7.67 -5.73
C LEU A 75 -16.15 -9.11 -6.19
N GLY A 76 -15.12 -9.92 -6.36
CA GLY A 76 -15.23 -11.23 -7.01
C GLY A 76 -15.73 -11.07 -8.45
N ASP A 77 -16.89 -11.66 -8.76
CA ASP A 77 -17.58 -11.58 -10.05
C ASP A 77 -18.53 -10.37 -10.18
N ARG A 78 -18.75 -9.61 -9.10
CA ARG A 78 -19.66 -8.47 -9.08
C ARG A 78 -18.92 -7.15 -9.29
N ILE A 79 -19.60 -6.19 -9.89
CA ILE A 79 -19.16 -4.80 -9.97
C ILE A 79 -20.21 -3.95 -9.27
N SER A 80 -19.80 -3.11 -8.33
CA SER A 80 -20.68 -2.23 -7.57
C SER A 80 -20.13 -0.81 -7.54
N SER A 81 -21.03 0.18 -7.48
CA SER A 81 -20.66 1.54 -7.11
C SER A 81 -20.62 1.66 -5.58
N ALA A 82 -19.62 2.35 -5.05
CA ALA A 82 -19.48 2.64 -3.63
C ALA A 82 -19.21 4.14 -3.44
N SER A 83 -19.71 4.71 -2.35
CA SER A 83 -19.51 6.12 -2.04
C SER A 83 -19.33 6.33 -0.54
N ALA A 84 -18.46 7.27 -0.17
CA ALA A 84 -18.23 7.65 1.23
C ALA A 84 -17.88 9.13 1.30
N THR A 85 -18.43 9.82 2.30
CA THR A 85 -18.00 11.19 2.63
C THR A 85 -16.88 11.14 3.65
N ALA A 86 -15.72 11.68 3.32
CA ALA A 86 -14.57 11.70 4.22
C ALA A 86 -13.71 12.96 4.00
N THR A 87 -12.72 13.15 4.87
CA THR A 87 -11.71 14.22 4.74
C THR A 87 -10.57 13.86 3.81
N GLY A 88 -10.48 12.60 3.36
CA GLY A 88 -9.44 12.14 2.47
C GLY A 88 -9.71 10.77 1.85
N PRO A 89 -8.96 10.42 0.79
CA PRO A 89 -9.24 9.24 -0.02
C PRO A 89 -9.02 7.92 0.72
N ILE A 90 -8.08 7.86 1.65
CA ILE A 90 -7.79 6.66 2.47
C ILE A 90 -8.98 6.34 3.37
N ALA A 91 -9.48 7.35 4.10
CA ALA A 91 -10.64 7.20 4.97
C ALA A 91 -11.90 6.81 4.18
N ALA A 92 -12.10 7.41 3.00
CA ALA A 92 -13.20 7.04 2.13
C ALA A 92 -13.09 5.60 1.62
N LEU A 93 -11.92 5.20 1.11
CA LEU A 93 -11.74 3.85 0.56
C LEU A 93 -11.87 2.77 1.63
N THR A 94 -11.26 2.97 2.80
CA THR A 94 -11.40 2.02 3.92
C THR A 94 -12.84 1.90 4.41
N SER A 95 -13.61 3.01 4.43
CA SER A 95 -15.05 2.96 4.71
C SER A 95 -15.83 2.17 3.65
N MET A 96 -15.57 2.41 2.36
CA MET A 96 -16.22 1.66 1.28
C MET A 96 -15.90 0.16 1.33
N LEU A 97 -14.66 -0.19 1.67
CA LEU A 97 -14.23 -1.59 1.82
C LEU A 97 -14.88 -2.23 3.06
N PHE A 98 -15.02 -1.48 4.15
CA PHE A 98 -15.73 -1.95 5.34
C PHE A 98 -17.18 -2.32 5.01
N ASP A 99 -17.90 -1.43 4.32
CA ASP A 99 -19.29 -1.67 3.91
C ASP A 99 -19.41 -2.86 2.93
N ALA A 100 -18.36 -3.11 2.14
CA ALA A 100 -18.27 -4.23 1.22
C ALA A 100 -17.85 -5.56 1.87
N GLY A 101 -17.53 -5.59 3.17
CA GLY A 101 -17.08 -6.78 3.89
C GLY A 101 -15.59 -7.11 3.73
N PHE A 102 -14.77 -6.15 3.30
CA PHE A 102 -13.32 -6.26 3.14
C PHE A 102 -12.61 -5.35 4.16
N GLN A 103 -12.91 -5.54 5.44
CA GLN A 103 -12.35 -4.71 6.51
C GLN A 103 -10.83 -4.89 6.62
N LEU A 104 -10.14 -3.79 6.96
CA LEU A 104 -8.74 -3.83 7.35
C LEU A 104 -8.42 -2.63 8.25
N GLU A 105 -7.45 -2.82 9.14
CA GLU A 105 -6.88 -1.77 9.98
C GLU A 105 -5.48 -1.41 9.48
N ILE A 106 -5.16 -0.13 9.34
CA ILE A 106 -3.82 0.32 8.93
C ILE A 106 -2.98 0.53 10.19
N LEU A 107 -1.98 -0.33 10.40
CA LEU A 107 -1.06 -0.28 11.55
C LEU A 107 0.19 0.56 11.27
N SER A 108 0.60 0.69 10.02
CA SER A 108 1.72 1.55 9.62
C SER A 108 1.50 2.06 8.22
N PHE A 109 1.92 3.30 7.96
CA PHE A 109 1.79 3.97 6.68
C PHE A 109 3.05 4.75 6.37
N HIS A 110 3.68 4.47 5.23
CA HIS A 110 4.88 5.18 4.77
C HIS A 110 4.73 5.56 3.30
N GLN A 111 5.16 6.78 2.97
CA GLN A 111 5.27 7.23 1.59
C GLN A 111 6.67 7.77 1.30
N GLN A 112 7.15 7.45 0.11
CA GLN A 112 8.41 7.95 -0.40
C GLN A 112 8.33 8.24 -1.90
N ARG A 113 9.05 9.26 -2.34
CA ARG A 113 9.20 9.57 -3.77
C ARG A 113 10.29 8.68 -4.36
N THR A 114 10.04 8.17 -5.56
CA THR A 114 10.99 7.39 -6.36
C THR A 114 11.12 8.02 -7.74
N SER A 115 12.01 7.50 -8.56
CA SER A 115 12.09 7.86 -9.98
C SER A 115 10.87 7.40 -10.80
N GLU A 116 10.05 6.48 -10.28
CA GLU A 116 8.88 5.92 -10.95
C GLU A 116 7.55 6.45 -10.40
N GLY A 117 7.57 7.34 -9.40
CA GLY A 117 6.37 7.95 -8.83
C GLY A 117 6.41 8.05 -7.30
N THR A 118 5.25 7.91 -6.67
CA THR A 118 5.14 7.77 -5.22
C THR A 118 5.00 6.31 -4.87
N ALA A 119 5.86 5.79 -4.00
CA ALA A 119 5.70 4.48 -3.40
C ALA A 119 4.99 4.62 -2.05
N THR A 120 3.94 3.83 -1.85
CA THR A 120 3.23 3.73 -0.56
C THR A 120 3.39 2.32 -0.01
N PHE A 121 3.68 2.23 1.29
CA PHE A 121 3.81 0.97 2.03
C PHE A 121 2.86 1.02 3.20
N ILE A 122 2.05 -0.02 3.35
CA ILE A 122 1.15 -0.15 4.48
C ILE A 122 1.31 -1.50 5.17
N LEU A 123 1.34 -1.49 6.49
CA LEU A 123 1.09 -2.70 7.27
C LEU A 123 -0.38 -2.67 7.65
N ALA A 124 -1.13 -3.68 7.21
CA ALA A 124 -2.54 -3.80 7.51
C ALA A 124 -2.82 -5.08 8.32
N GLU A 125 -3.91 -5.05 9.09
CA GLU A 125 -4.41 -6.19 9.87
C GLU A 125 -5.87 -6.48 9.56
N HIS A 126 -6.23 -7.77 9.54
CA HIS A 126 -7.61 -8.25 9.62
C HIS A 126 -7.62 -9.59 10.36
N ASP A 127 -8.53 -9.77 11.33
CA ASP A 127 -8.70 -11.00 12.12
C ASP A 127 -7.40 -11.60 12.68
N GLY A 128 -6.51 -10.73 13.16
CA GLY A 128 -5.21 -11.10 13.73
C GLY A 128 -4.12 -11.45 12.71
N GLU A 129 -4.44 -11.50 11.42
CA GLU A 129 -3.44 -11.61 10.35
C GLU A 129 -2.90 -10.24 9.96
N ARG A 130 -1.58 -10.11 9.85
CA ARG A 130 -0.89 -8.88 9.46
C ARG A 130 -0.14 -9.04 8.16
N ARG A 131 -0.36 -8.12 7.22
CA ARG A 131 0.28 -8.13 5.90
C ARG A 131 0.81 -6.76 5.53
N TRP A 132 2.06 -6.73 5.08
CA TRP A 132 2.58 -5.59 4.36
C TRP A 132 2.05 -5.59 2.94
N ALA A 133 1.68 -4.42 2.45
CA ALA A 133 1.34 -4.16 1.06
C ALA A 133 2.07 -2.92 0.56
N MET A 134 2.18 -2.81 -0.75
CA MET A 134 2.91 -1.78 -1.43
C MET A 134 2.27 -1.44 -2.77
N SER A 135 2.45 -0.22 -3.23
CA SER A 135 2.20 0.18 -4.60
C SER A 135 3.16 1.30 -5.00
N ILE A 136 3.27 1.54 -6.31
CA ILE A 136 3.88 2.74 -6.88
C ILE A 136 2.92 3.32 -7.91
N ALA A 137 2.63 4.61 -7.81
CA ALA A 137 1.76 5.30 -8.78
C ALA A 137 2.23 6.75 -9.01
N GLU A 138 1.64 7.42 -10.00
CA GLU A 138 2.00 8.78 -10.40
C GLU A 138 1.90 9.79 -9.25
N ASP A 139 0.90 9.67 -8.39
CA ASP A 139 0.65 10.55 -7.25
C ASP A 139 0.45 9.78 -5.93
N CYS A 140 0.53 10.52 -4.83
CA CYS A 140 0.45 9.95 -3.49
C CYS A 140 -0.93 9.37 -3.14
N ASN A 141 -2.02 9.93 -3.67
CA ASN A 141 -3.37 9.44 -3.43
C ASN A 141 -3.69 8.21 -4.28
N ALA A 142 -3.24 8.16 -5.53
CA ALA A 142 -3.31 6.95 -6.36
C ALA A 142 -2.53 5.80 -5.71
N SER A 143 -1.26 6.04 -5.35
CA SER A 143 -0.45 5.01 -4.71
C SER A 143 -1.04 4.56 -3.37
N ALA A 144 -1.53 5.48 -2.53
CA ALA A 144 -2.18 5.08 -1.29
C ALA A 144 -3.41 4.19 -1.50
N ARG A 145 -4.27 4.52 -2.47
CA ARG A 145 -5.45 3.70 -2.80
C ARG A 145 -5.04 2.32 -3.29
N ASP A 146 -4.09 2.24 -4.22
CA ASP A 146 -3.63 0.97 -4.78
C ASP A 146 -2.97 0.08 -3.71
N ALA A 147 -2.23 0.68 -2.76
CA ALA A 147 -1.64 -0.06 -1.64
C ALA A 147 -2.72 -0.64 -0.70
N ILE A 148 -3.81 0.11 -0.46
CA ILE A 148 -4.96 -0.37 0.33
C ILE A 148 -5.66 -1.53 -0.36
N ILE A 149 -5.86 -1.46 -1.67
CA ILE A 149 -6.43 -2.55 -2.46
C ILE A 149 -5.52 -3.79 -2.41
N ALA A 150 -4.21 -3.60 -2.56
CA ALA A 150 -3.24 -4.67 -2.43
C ALA A 150 -3.30 -5.32 -1.03
N ALA A 151 -3.41 -4.53 0.05
CA ALA A 151 -3.58 -5.07 1.41
C ALA A 151 -4.88 -5.85 1.58
N ALA A 152 -6.01 -5.31 1.11
CA ALA A 152 -7.29 -6.02 1.16
C ALA A 152 -7.18 -7.37 0.45
N ASN A 153 -6.57 -7.42 -0.74
CA ASN A 153 -6.34 -8.64 -1.50
C ASN A 153 -5.33 -9.60 -0.88
N LEU A 154 -4.47 -9.14 0.04
CA LEU A 154 -3.55 -10.00 0.78
C LEU A 154 -4.21 -10.63 2.01
N LEU A 155 -5.13 -9.91 2.65
CA LEU A 155 -5.81 -10.29 3.89
C LEU A 155 -7.10 -11.10 3.66
N HIS A 156 -7.75 -10.96 2.49
CA HIS A 156 -9.03 -11.61 2.16
C HIS A 156 -8.90 -12.66 1.05
N ARG A 157 -7.87 -13.51 1.11
CA ARG A 157 -7.62 -14.54 0.07
C ARG A 157 -8.44 -15.80 0.24
#